data_AF-A0A7S2VJ39-F1
#
_entry.id   AF-A0A7S2VJ39-F1
#
_cell.length_a   1.000
_cell.length_b   1.000
_cell.length_c   1.000
_cell.angle_alpha   90.00
_cell.angle_beta   90.00
_cell.angle_gamma   90.00
#
_symmetry.space_group_name_H-M   'P 1'
#
loop_
_entity.id
_entity.type
_entity.pdbx_description
1 polymer ?
#
loop_
_entity_poly.entity_id
_entity_poly.type
_entity_poly.pdbx_seq_one_letter_code
_entity_poly.pdbx_strand_id
1 'polypeptide(L)'
;ARSEDLGCAAAPPDAGAGVAAGAAERARAAEAEEAEWEALHEQAARRIHDCTRLINGASPESIGRIMQDELAATMRLEWEEVQWAYDGQQDMCGLYSKLKTAVPDLRVQVKRIEMEADFKARICFHFSGTQAEPIVPMFPVGERFNLFMISTTGFDRSLRLQSDSLHISFEGTLGWQPSIFQWLLESANELASKESGCRMLQRAVDAGQDRERLALAERFRGRVWDASASHTANFVLQKCVIGLPPSALGFVVEAFQGRAAEAAAHPIQSRMIERLLEYFPAEELDGIIGELTSQASALSRNRFGNFALQRVLEHGTAAQRRALIEALRQDAAELAQHYAASNVIRCALIHGSSGDQCVLMEALTADPAVSRGLEKHRTASFVMRELKALRRSAAMAEAAGSRLQRVSL
;
A
#
# COMPACT_ATOMS: atom_id res chain seq x y z
N ALA A 1 -54.51 27.00 -51.81
CA ALA A 1 -53.81 27.58 -52.98
C ALA A 1 -52.64 28.40 -52.44
N ARG A 2 -51.49 28.39 -53.13
CA ARG A 2 -50.16 28.81 -52.63
C ARG A 2 -49.63 27.85 -51.54
N SER A 3 -48.44 27.25 -51.61
CA SER A 3 -47.09 27.69 -52.06
C SER A 3 -46.55 28.76 -51.10
N GLU A 4 -45.55 28.49 -50.25
CA GLU A 4 -44.15 28.08 -50.49
C GLU A 4 -43.29 29.26 -49.99
N ASP A 5 -42.49 29.03 -48.93
CA ASP A 5 -41.26 29.79 -48.69
C ASP A 5 -40.41 29.02 -47.65
N LEU A 6 -39.30 28.44 -48.10
CA LEU A 6 -38.35 27.72 -47.25
C LEU A 6 -37.14 28.60 -46.97
N GLY A 7 -37.26 29.45 -45.94
CA GLY A 7 -36.16 30.29 -45.47
C GLY A 7 -34.99 29.46 -44.97
N CYS A 8 -33.84 29.54 -45.65
CA CYS A 8 -32.64 28.81 -45.27
C CYS A 8 -32.07 29.34 -43.95
N ALA A 9 -31.94 28.49 -42.93
CA ALA A 9 -31.42 28.87 -41.63
C ALA A 9 -29.89 29.04 -41.67
N ALA A 10 -29.40 30.24 -41.37
CA ALA A 10 -27.96 30.46 -41.19
C ALA A 10 -27.48 29.73 -39.93
N ALA A 11 -26.40 28.96 -40.06
CA ALA A 11 -25.73 28.35 -38.91
C ALA A 11 -25.09 29.44 -38.02
N PRO A 12 -25.03 29.24 -36.69
CA PRO A 12 -24.31 30.15 -35.80
C PRO A 12 -22.80 30.13 -36.11
N PRO A 13 -22.07 31.24 -35.88
CA PRO A 13 -20.64 31.32 -36.15
C PRO A 13 -19.82 30.37 -35.25
N ASP A 14 -18.65 29.99 -35.75
CA ASP A 14 -17.84 28.88 -35.24
C ASP A 14 -17.24 29.13 -33.84
N ALA A 15 -17.91 28.59 -32.81
CA ALA A 15 -17.42 28.57 -31.44
C ALA A 15 -16.28 27.56 -31.19
N GLY A 16 -16.03 26.62 -32.11
CA GLY A 16 -14.95 25.64 -32.01
C GLY A 16 -13.58 26.26 -32.31
N ALA A 17 -13.50 27.13 -33.31
CA ALA A 17 -12.26 27.79 -33.72
C ALA A 17 -11.55 28.55 -32.58
N GLY A 18 -12.31 29.30 -31.77
CA GLY A 18 -11.75 30.06 -30.63
C GLY A 18 -11.21 29.17 -29.51
N VAL A 19 -11.90 28.07 -29.20
CA VAL A 19 -11.45 27.10 -28.18
C VAL A 19 -10.21 26.33 -28.64
N ALA A 20 -10.16 25.95 -29.93
CA ALA A 20 -9.00 25.30 -30.53
C ALA A 20 -7.78 26.24 -30.60
N ALA A 21 -7.96 27.50 -30.97
CA ALA A 21 -6.90 28.51 -30.97
C ALA A 21 -6.33 28.72 -29.55
N GLY A 22 -7.19 28.93 -28.56
CA GLY A 22 -6.78 29.07 -27.16
C GLY A 22 -6.21 27.78 -26.54
N ALA A 23 -6.39 26.61 -27.14
CA ALA A 23 -5.69 25.38 -26.76
C ALA A 23 -4.28 25.33 -27.38
N ALA A 24 -4.15 25.64 -28.67
CA ALA A 24 -2.86 25.67 -29.38
C ALA A 24 -1.92 26.78 -28.85
N GLU A 25 -2.47 27.91 -28.42
CA GLU A 25 -1.71 29.01 -27.80
C GLU A 25 -1.14 28.61 -26.43
N ARG A 26 -1.95 27.92 -25.59
CA ARG A 26 -1.46 27.36 -24.31
C ARG A 26 -0.44 26.24 -24.50
N ALA A 27 -0.59 25.40 -25.52
CA ALA A 27 0.41 24.38 -25.85
C ALA A 27 1.77 25.02 -26.21
N ARG A 28 1.77 26.02 -27.08
CA ARG A 28 2.99 26.77 -27.46
C ARG A 28 3.63 27.52 -26.28
N ALA A 29 2.82 28.04 -25.36
CA ALA A 29 3.32 28.68 -24.15
C ALA A 29 4.06 27.68 -23.25
N ALA A 30 3.50 26.48 -23.05
CA ALA A 30 4.16 25.41 -22.29
C ALA A 30 5.41 24.86 -23.01
N GLU A 31 5.37 24.68 -24.33
CA GLU A 31 6.54 24.30 -25.14
C GLU A 31 7.69 25.33 -25.03
N ALA A 32 7.36 26.62 -24.97
CA ALA A 32 8.34 27.68 -24.80
C ALA A 32 8.89 27.78 -23.36
N GLU A 33 8.05 27.56 -22.35
CA GLU A 33 8.43 27.60 -20.93
C GLU A 33 9.30 26.39 -20.53
N GLU A 34 9.04 25.21 -21.08
CA GLU A 34 9.91 24.03 -20.92
C GLU A 34 11.25 24.23 -21.63
N ALA A 35 11.27 24.83 -22.84
CA ALA A 35 12.52 25.15 -23.54
C ALA A 35 13.34 26.26 -22.86
N GLU A 36 12.69 27.22 -22.18
CA GLU A 36 13.35 28.18 -21.29
C GLU A 36 14.00 27.46 -20.11
N TRP A 37 13.31 26.49 -19.51
CA TRP A 37 13.82 25.70 -18.40
C TRP A 37 14.98 24.76 -18.79
N GLU A 38 14.88 24.05 -19.91
CA GLU A 38 15.97 23.19 -20.43
C GLU A 38 17.29 23.96 -20.59
N ALA A 39 17.22 25.21 -21.08
CA ALA A 39 18.39 26.09 -21.23
C ALA A 39 18.99 26.55 -19.88
N LEU A 40 18.26 26.40 -18.78
CA LEU A 40 18.66 26.78 -17.43
C LEU A 40 19.10 25.57 -16.56
N HIS A 41 18.81 24.33 -16.97
CA HIS A 41 19.18 23.11 -16.23
C HIS A 41 20.62 23.10 -15.70
N GLU A 42 21.62 23.40 -16.56
CA GLU A 42 23.03 23.38 -16.14
C GLU A 42 23.36 24.51 -15.14
N GLN A 43 22.62 25.62 -15.17
CA GLN A 43 22.75 26.72 -14.22
C GLN A 43 22.10 26.37 -12.87
N ALA A 44 20.91 25.76 -12.88
CA ALA A 44 20.25 25.24 -11.69
C ALA A 44 21.09 24.15 -10.99
N ALA A 45 21.67 23.21 -11.76
CA ALA A 45 22.56 22.18 -11.24
C ALA A 45 23.78 22.78 -10.52
N ARG A 46 24.43 23.79 -11.13
CA ARG A 46 25.52 24.55 -10.48
C ARG A 46 25.05 25.25 -9.20
N ARG A 47 23.88 25.91 -9.23
CA ARG A 47 23.28 26.59 -8.07
C ARG A 47 23.09 25.66 -6.89
N ILE A 48 22.53 24.46 -7.12
CA ILE A 48 22.34 23.41 -6.09
C ILE A 48 23.70 23.00 -5.47
N HIS A 49 24.72 22.76 -6.31
CA HIS A 49 26.05 22.38 -5.84
C HIS A 49 26.76 23.51 -5.07
N ASP A 50 26.61 24.76 -5.50
CA ASP A 50 27.21 25.92 -4.84
C ASP A 50 26.51 26.27 -3.52
N CYS A 51 25.18 26.24 -3.45
CA CYS A 51 24.43 26.34 -2.20
C CYS A 51 24.86 25.24 -1.21
N THR A 52 25.00 23.99 -1.69
CA THR A 52 25.52 22.87 -0.87
C THR A 52 26.96 23.14 -0.37
N ARG A 53 27.84 23.66 -1.23
CA ARG A 53 29.22 24.04 -0.90
C ARG A 53 29.27 25.15 0.16
N LEU A 54 28.38 26.12 0.06
CA LEU A 54 28.26 27.24 1.01
C LEU A 54 27.72 26.76 2.38
N ILE A 55 26.63 25.98 2.42
CA ILE A 55 26.08 25.38 3.66
C ILE A 55 27.14 24.55 4.42
N ASN A 56 27.99 23.82 3.68
CA ASN A 56 29.09 23.06 4.25
C ASN A 56 30.15 23.95 4.93
N GLY A 57 30.57 25.03 4.26
CA GLY A 57 31.64 25.93 4.73
C GLY A 57 31.18 27.07 5.66
N ALA A 58 29.89 27.33 5.77
CA ALA A 58 29.34 28.42 6.57
C ALA A 58 29.47 28.19 8.08
N SER A 59 29.52 29.29 8.82
CA SER A 59 29.34 29.35 10.28
C SER A 59 27.87 29.70 10.62
N PRO A 60 27.40 29.49 11.88
CA PRO A 60 26.03 29.82 12.28
C PRO A 60 25.63 31.29 12.03
N GLU A 61 26.59 32.23 12.10
CA GLU A 61 26.43 33.68 11.93
C GLU A 61 26.56 34.16 10.46
N SER A 62 26.96 33.26 9.56
CA SER A 62 27.06 33.51 8.12
C SER A 62 26.02 32.75 7.31
N ILE A 63 25.61 31.55 7.72
CA ILE A 63 24.65 30.71 6.97
C ILE A 63 23.31 31.42 6.73
N GLY A 64 22.75 32.13 7.71
CA GLY A 64 21.49 32.87 7.54
C GLY A 64 21.56 33.97 6.46
N ARG A 65 22.72 34.63 6.29
CA ARG A 65 22.94 35.62 5.21
C ARG A 65 23.15 34.94 3.85
N ILE A 66 23.92 33.85 3.84
CA ILE A 66 24.12 33.02 2.64
C ILE A 66 22.76 32.54 2.09
N MET A 67 21.91 31.98 2.94
CA MET A 67 20.58 31.51 2.52
C MET A 67 19.67 32.67 2.08
N GLN A 68 19.87 33.90 2.58
CA GLN A 68 19.13 35.07 2.12
C GLN A 68 19.44 35.43 0.65
N ASP A 69 20.62 35.07 0.14
CA ASP A 69 21.01 35.24 -1.26
C ASP A 69 20.54 34.06 -2.14
N GLU A 70 20.44 32.85 -1.59
CA GLU A 70 20.00 31.63 -2.32
C GLU A 70 18.47 31.45 -2.42
N LEU A 71 17.72 31.78 -1.36
CA LEU A 71 16.28 31.54 -1.24
C LEU A 71 15.45 32.69 -1.82
N ALA A 72 14.34 32.39 -2.49
CA ALA A 72 13.34 33.37 -2.91
C ALA A 72 12.61 33.99 -1.70
N ALA A 73 11.98 35.16 -1.89
CA ALA A 73 11.20 35.82 -0.83
C ALA A 73 10.02 34.94 -0.35
N THR A 74 9.39 34.23 -1.29
CA THR A 74 8.25 33.32 -1.10
C THR A 74 8.68 31.87 -0.82
N MET A 75 9.94 31.63 -0.44
CA MET A 75 10.44 30.28 -0.18
C MET A 75 9.55 29.53 0.81
N ARG A 76 9.17 28.29 0.46
CA ARG A 76 8.41 27.38 1.32
C ARG A 76 9.14 26.05 1.43
N LEU A 77 9.39 25.59 2.66
CA LEU A 77 9.82 24.22 2.94
C LEU A 77 8.66 23.45 3.56
N GLU A 78 8.41 22.22 3.11
CA GLU A 78 7.41 21.35 3.71
C GLU A 78 7.86 19.88 3.76
N TRP A 79 7.55 19.21 4.88
CA TRP A 79 7.62 17.76 5.06
C TRP A 79 6.24 17.29 5.55
N GLU A 80 5.35 17.01 4.59
CA GLU A 80 3.91 16.76 4.83
C GLU A 80 3.64 15.61 5.80
N GLU A 81 4.48 14.57 5.76
CA GLU A 81 4.48 13.38 6.63
C GLU A 81 4.30 13.71 8.10
N VAL A 82 4.96 14.77 8.57
CA VAL A 82 5.03 15.17 9.98
C VAL A 82 4.43 16.55 10.22
N GLN A 83 3.77 17.13 9.21
CA GLN A 83 3.15 18.47 9.24
C GLN A 83 4.14 19.58 9.61
N TRP A 84 5.40 19.42 9.22
CA TRP A 84 6.47 20.38 9.46
C TRP A 84 6.63 21.27 8.23
N ALA A 85 6.48 22.58 8.40
CA ALA A 85 6.62 23.55 7.31
C ALA A 85 7.21 24.86 7.82
N TYR A 86 7.85 25.59 6.90
CA TYR A 86 8.27 26.97 7.09
C TYR A 86 7.90 27.78 5.85
N ASP A 87 7.19 28.89 6.07
CA ASP A 87 6.71 29.78 5.02
C ASP A 87 7.47 31.12 5.08
N GLY A 88 8.21 31.44 4.03
CA GLY A 88 8.96 32.67 3.86
C GLY A 88 10.47 32.55 4.07
N GLN A 89 11.20 33.43 3.38
CA GLN A 89 12.67 33.46 3.37
C GLN A 89 13.31 33.56 4.77
N GLN A 90 12.71 34.35 5.68
CA GLN A 90 13.29 34.64 7.00
C GLN A 90 13.24 33.43 7.94
N ASP A 91 12.10 32.74 7.99
CA ASP A 91 11.91 31.52 8.79
C ASP A 91 12.89 30.43 8.34
N MET A 92 13.09 30.28 7.03
CA MET A 92 14.06 29.37 6.45
C MET A 92 15.52 29.74 6.77
N CYS A 93 15.89 31.02 6.69
CA CYS A 93 17.22 31.45 7.15
C CYS A 93 17.43 31.17 8.65
N GLY A 94 16.37 31.35 9.45
CA GLY A 94 16.34 30.99 10.86
C GLY A 94 16.51 29.49 11.12
N LEU A 95 15.86 28.63 10.31
CA LEU A 95 16.04 27.18 10.35
C LEU A 95 17.49 26.80 10.09
N TYR A 96 18.09 27.27 8.99
CA TYR A 96 19.47 26.93 8.64
C TYR A 96 20.50 27.42 9.67
N SER A 97 20.33 28.62 10.23
CA SER A 97 21.19 29.08 11.33
C SER A 97 21.03 28.22 12.59
N LYS A 98 19.80 27.89 13.02
CA LYS A 98 19.58 26.98 14.16
C LYS A 98 20.19 25.60 13.90
N LEU A 99 20.01 25.05 12.68
CA LEU A 99 20.53 23.75 12.28
C LEU A 99 22.07 23.71 12.30
N LYS A 100 22.75 24.78 11.86
CA LYS A 100 24.22 24.84 11.90
C LYS A 100 24.76 25.12 13.31
N THR A 101 24.02 25.81 14.19
CA THR A 101 24.36 25.90 15.62
C THR A 101 24.26 24.53 16.30
N ALA A 102 23.14 23.83 16.10
CA ALA A 102 22.85 22.56 16.73
C ALA A 102 23.59 21.36 16.11
N VAL A 103 24.11 21.49 14.88
CA VAL A 103 24.96 20.49 14.21
C VAL A 103 26.19 21.18 13.58
N PRO A 104 27.22 21.55 14.37
CA PRO A 104 28.35 22.36 13.89
C PRO A 104 29.17 21.71 12.77
N ASP A 105 29.33 20.38 12.80
CA ASP A 105 30.06 19.58 11.82
C ASP A 105 29.20 19.14 10.62
N LEU A 106 27.97 19.67 10.48
CA LEU A 106 27.02 19.30 9.43
C LEU A 106 27.66 19.38 8.04
N ARG A 107 27.63 18.23 7.35
CA ARG A 107 28.00 18.05 5.96
C ARG A 107 26.82 17.54 5.14
N VAL A 108 26.51 18.27 4.07
CA VAL A 108 25.53 17.95 3.03
C VAL A 108 26.27 17.55 1.76
N GLN A 109 25.81 16.51 1.09
CA GLN A 109 26.34 16.04 -0.20
C GLN A 109 25.20 15.78 -1.17
N VAL A 110 25.20 16.43 -2.33
CA VAL A 110 24.36 16.03 -3.46
C VAL A 110 24.86 14.68 -3.98
N LYS A 111 23.95 13.71 -4.16
CA LYS A 111 24.23 12.38 -4.71
C LYS A 111 23.70 12.21 -6.13
N ARG A 112 22.58 12.85 -6.45
CA ARG A 112 21.93 12.85 -7.77
C ARG A 112 21.08 14.12 -7.88
N ILE A 113 21.02 14.70 -9.08
CA ILE A 113 20.04 15.71 -9.47
C ILE A 113 19.32 15.15 -10.69
N GLU A 114 18.00 15.23 -10.69
CA GLU A 114 17.12 14.89 -11.81
C GLU A 114 16.32 16.16 -12.10
N MET A 115 16.37 16.69 -13.33
CA MET A 115 15.53 17.83 -13.69
C MET A 115 14.12 17.32 -14.04
N GLU A 116 13.12 18.04 -13.56
CA GLU A 116 11.70 17.80 -13.80
C GLU A 116 11.10 19.03 -14.49
N ALA A 117 9.92 18.91 -15.11
CA ALA A 117 9.23 20.04 -15.74
C ALA A 117 8.81 21.12 -14.71
N ASP A 118 8.27 22.25 -15.18
CA ASP A 118 7.79 23.37 -14.36
C ASP A 118 8.86 24.01 -13.44
N PHE A 119 10.10 24.18 -13.91
CA PHE A 119 11.21 24.76 -13.13
C PHE A 119 11.53 23.98 -11.83
N LYS A 120 11.51 22.65 -11.88
CA LYS A 120 11.78 21.77 -10.72
C LYS A 120 13.01 20.89 -10.90
N ALA A 121 13.66 20.57 -9.79
CA ALA A 121 14.68 19.54 -9.71
C ALA A 121 14.42 18.61 -8.53
N ARG A 122 14.47 17.31 -8.79
CA ARG A 122 14.42 16.25 -7.78
C ARG A 122 15.85 15.88 -7.39
N ILE A 123 16.20 16.12 -6.13
CA ILE A 123 17.58 16.09 -5.63
C ILE A 123 17.70 15.02 -4.54
N CYS A 124 18.62 14.07 -4.72
CA CYS A 124 18.99 13.14 -3.66
C CYS A 124 20.16 13.73 -2.87
N PHE A 125 19.93 14.02 -1.59
CA PHE A 125 20.90 14.56 -0.65
C PHE A 125 21.33 13.49 0.37
N HIS A 126 22.58 13.60 0.82
CA HIS A 126 23.13 12.87 1.96
C HIS A 126 23.62 13.85 3.02
N PHE A 127 23.04 13.79 4.21
CA PHE A 127 23.37 14.61 5.37
C PHE A 127 24.14 13.77 6.39
N SER A 128 25.19 14.32 6.99
CA SER A 128 25.86 13.71 8.14
C SER A 128 26.39 14.78 9.08
N GLY A 129 26.41 14.50 10.38
CA GLY A 129 26.88 15.42 11.41
C GLY A 129 26.63 14.86 12.80
N THR A 130 26.93 15.64 13.82
CA THR A 130 26.88 15.27 15.24
C THR A 130 26.06 16.33 15.96
N GLN A 131 24.88 15.94 16.46
CA GLN A 131 23.91 16.89 17.00
C GLN A 131 24.28 17.28 18.44
N ALA A 132 24.55 18.57 18.69
CA ALA A 132 24.87 19.12 20.01
C ALA A 132 23.63 19.54 20.81
N GLU A 133 22.57 19.99 20.12
CA GLU A 133 21.27 20.35 20.69
C GLU A 133 20.15 19.66 19.90
N PRO A 134 19.06 19.18 20.54
CA PRO A 134 18.01 18.43 19.85
C PRO A 134 17.21 19.33 18.89
N ILE A 135 17.53 19.28 17.59
CA ILE A 135 16.81 20.02 16.54
C ILE A 135 16.16 19.12 15.48
N VAL A 136 16.81 18.03 15.09
CA VAL A 136 16.18 16.99 14.25
C VAL A 136 15.73 15.86 15.17
N PRO A 137 14.41 15.57 15.30
CA PRO A 137 13.89 14.59 16.25
C PRO A 137 14.40 13.16 16.06
N MET A 138 14.84 12.80 14.85
CA MET A 138 15.31 11.45 14.51
C MET A 138 16.78 11.19 14.79
N PHE A 139 17.54 12.17 15.31
CA PHE A 139 18.97 12.06 15.56
C PHE A 139 19.32 12.19 17.06
N PRO A 140 20.27 11.38 17.54
CA PRO A 140 20.70 11.38 18.94
C PRO A 140 21.63 12.56 19.21
N VAL A 141 21.54 13.14 20.41
CA VAL A 141 22.48 14.18 20.85
C VAL A 141 23.82 13.54 21.23
N GLY A 142 24.93 14.12 20.75
CA GLY A 142 26.30 13.65 21.00
C GLY A 142 26.80 12.53 20.08
N GLU A 143 25.93 11.96 19.24
CA GLU A 143 26.25 10.86 18.32
C GLU A 143 26.17 11.31 16.85
N ARG A 144 26.94 10.64 15.98
CA ARG A 144 27.05 11.04 14.57
C ARG A 144 25.99 10.36 13.69
N PHE A 145 25.09 11.15 13.13
CA PHE A 145 24.07 10.67 12.20
C PHE A 145 24.54 10.60 10.74
N ASN A 146 23.86 9.78 9.94
CA ASN A 146 23.93 9.78 8.48
C ASN A 146 22.51 9.53 7.90
N LEU A 147 22.03 10.42 7.04
CA LEU A 147 20.68 10.38 6.45
C LEU A 147 20.75 10.58 4.94
N PHE A 148 19.95 9.82 4.20
CA PHE A 148 19.61 10.11 2.81
C PHE A 148 18.17 10.66 2.75
N MET A 149 17.96 11.70 1.95
CA MET A 149 16.67 12.38 1.79
C MET A 149 16.52 12.82 0.34
N ILE A 150 15.29 12.79 -0.17
CA ILE A 150 14.96 13.32 -1.50
C ILE A 150 14.20 14.63 -1.31
N SER A 151 14.58 15.63 -2.07
CA SER A 151 13.91 16.92 -2.19
C SER A 151 13.30 17.02 -3.59
N THR A 152 12.10 17.60 -3.71
CA THR A 152 11.63 18.21 -4.96
C THR A 152 11.70 19.72 -4.77
N THR A 153 12.75 20.33 -5.31
CA THR A 153 13.04 21.76 -5.24
C THR A 153 12.43 22.47 -6.46
N GLY A 154 11.65 23.52 -6.26
CA GLY A 154 11.19 24.45 -7.30
C GLY A 154 12.04 25.73 -7.33
N PHE A 155 12.27 26.27 -8.52
CA PHE A 155 13.04 27.50 -8.76
C PHE A 155 12.15 28.63 -9.28
N ASP A 156 12.43 29.86 -8.87
CA ASP A 156 11.90 31.04 -9.57
C ASP A 156 12.67 31.28 -10.90
N ARG A 157 12.14 32.16 -11.76
CA ARG A 157 12.80 32.52 -13.04
C ARG A 157 14.12 33.29 -12.88
N SER A 158 14.58 33.55 -11.66
CA SER A 158 15.91 34.07 -11.32
C SER A 158 16.83 32.99 -10.71
N LEU A 159 16.42 31.71 -10.80
CA LEU A 159 17.11 30.54 -10.22
C LEU A 159 17.36 30.66 -8.71
N ARG A 160 16.44 31.30 -7.98
CA ARG A 160 16.37 31.28 -6.52
C ARG A 160 15.44 30.15 -6.08
N LEU A 161 15.75 29.53 -4.94
CA LEU A 161 14.97 28.41 -4.40
C LEU A 161 13.61 28.94 -3.94
N GLN A 162 12.52 28.50 -4.58
CA GLN A 162 11.16 29.00 -4.35
C GLN A 162 10.29 28.04 -3.55
N SER A 163 10.50 26.73 -3.71
CA SER A 163 9.89 25.71 -2.87
C SER A 163 10.83 24.53 -2.69
N ASP A 164 10.69 23.81 -1.59
CA ASP A 164 11.37 22.53 -1.36
C ASP A 164 10.42 21.60 -0.59
N SER A 165 9.95 20.56 -1.29
CA SER A 165 9.14 19.49 -0.69
C SER A 165 10.08 18.34 -0.31
N LEU A 166 10.25 18.12 0.99
CA LEU A 166 11.11 17.08 1.53
C LEU A 166 10.35 15.76 1.61
N HIS A 167 10.85 14.74 0.91
CA HIS A 167 10.40 13.37 1.09
C HIS A 167 11.55 12.48 1.55
N ILE A 168 11.49 12.02 2.80
CA ILE A 168 12.48 11.08 3.37
C ILE A 168 12.23 9.66 2.83
N SER A 169 12.49 9.48 1.53
CA SER A 169 12.59 8.16 0.91
C SER A 169 13.89 7.50 1.35
N PHE A 170 13.74 6.49 2.17
CA PHE A 170 14.78 5.56 2.53
C PHE A 170 15.18 4.65 1.35
N GLU A 171 16.13 5.09 0.50
CA GLU A 171 16.62 4.33 -0.65
C GLU A 171 17.87 3.48 -0.31
N GLY A 172 17.72 2.15 -0.32
CA GLY A 172 18.79 1.18 -0.10
C GLY A 172 18.81 0.54 1.29
N THR A 173 19.81 -0.30 1.57
CA THR A 173 20.13 -0.78 2.92
C THR A 173 20.72 0.37 3.73
N LEU A 174 19.84 1.06 4.46
CA LEU A 174 20.21 2.20 5.28
C LEU A 174 21.20 1.81 6.38
N GLY A 175 21.96 2.81 6.82
CA GLY A 175 22.39 2.84 8.21
C GLY A 175 21.14 2.99 9.10
N TRP A 176 20.53 1.87 9.46
CA TRP A 176 19.50 1.77 10.49
C TRP A 176 20.13 2.08 11.85
N GLN A 177 20.41 3.36 12.09
CA GLN A 177 20.89 3.83 13.37
C GLN A 177 19.79 3.66 14.42
N PRO A 178 20.08 3.17 15.64
CA PRO A 178 19.07 2.92 16.66
C PRO A 178 18.17 4.11 16.96
N SER A 179 18.70 5.32 16.83
CA SER A 179 18.01 6.61 16.93
C SER A 179 16.91 6.84 15.90
N ILE A 180 17.19 6.59 14.61
CA ILE A 180 16.20 6.72 13.53
C ILE A 180 15.07 5.71 13.76
N PHE A 181 15.42 4.49 14.18
CA PHE A 181 14.44 3.47 14.53
C PHE A 181 13.62 3.85 15.78
N GLN A 182 14.26 4.36 16.83
CA GLN A 182 13.57 4.85 18.04
C GLN A 182 12.57 5.96 17.72
N TRP A 183 12.96 6.95 16.91
CA TRP A 183 12.06 8.03 16.48
C TRP A 183 10.88 7.52 15.63
N LEU A 184 11.12 6.53 14.75
CA LEU A 184 10.06 5.85 13.99
C LEU A 184 9.10 5.07 14.90
N LEU A 185 9.58 4.48 16.00
CA LEU A 185 8.73 3.89 17.03
C LEU A 185 7.92 4.95 17.76
N GLU A 186 8.56 5.98 18.29
CA GLU A 186 7.92 7.05 19.05
C GLU A 186 6.78 7.68 18.22
N SER A 187 7.08 8.04 16.97
CA SER A 187 6.16 8.66 15.99
C SER A 187 5.29 7.68 15.19
N ALA A 188 5.28 6.39 15.54
CA ALA A 188 4.64 5.34 14.73
C ALA A 188 3.13 5.57 14.54
N ASN A 189 2.45 6.16 15.52
CA ASN A 189 1.01 6.38 15.50
C ASN A 189 0.61 7.47 14.50
N GLU A 190 1.43 8.49 14.40
CA GLU A 190 1.30 9.67 13.55
C GLU A 190 1.67 9.30 12.12
N LEU A 191 2.84 8.67 11.94
CA LEU A 191 3.33 8.20 10.65
C LEU A 191 2.39 7.16 10.01
N ALA A 192 1.86 6.22 10.78
CA ALA A 192 0.91 5.22 10.26
C ALA A 192 -0.40 5.82 9.74
N SER A 193 -0.75 7.06 10.13
CA SER A 193 -1.93 7.75 9.59
C SER A 193 -1.73 8.30 8.18
N LYS A 194 -0.48 8.53 7.75
CA LYS A 194 -0.13 9.18 6.48
C LYS A 194 0.28 8.18 5.40
N GLU A 195 0.10 8.52 4.13
CA GLU A 195 0.46 7.62 3.02
C GLU A 195 1.96 7.33 2.95
N SER A 196 2.80 8.35 3.01
CA SER A 196 4.25 8.21 2.97
C SER A 196 4.82 7.76 4.32
N GLY A 197 4.29 8.25 5.44
CA GLY A 197 4.64 7.76 6.78
C GLY A 197 4.39 6.25 6.95
N CYS A 198 3.25 5.72 6.47
CA CYS A 198 3.01 4.28 6.51
C CYS A 198 3.94 3.50 5.56
N ARG A 199 4.45 4.09 4.47
CA ARG A 199 5.48 3.48 3.61
C ARG A 199 6.85 3.45 4.31
N MET A 200 7.21 4.49 5.08
CA MET A 200 8.42 4.48 5.92
C MET A 200 8.35 3.36 6.96
N LEU A 201 7.21 3.20 7.65
CA LEU A 201 7.00 2.13 8.61
C LEU A 201 6.99 0.72 7.97
N GLN A 202 6.42 0.55 6.77
CA GLN A 202 6.52 -0.71 6.04
C GLN A 202 7.99 -1.06 5.68
N ARG A 203 8.79 -0.08 5.24
CA ARG A 203 10.24 -0.28 5.02
C ARG A 203 10.98 -0.61 6.33
N ALA A 204 10.53 -0.09 7.47
CA ALA A 204 11.07 -0.42 8.79
C ALA A 204 10.77 -1.89 9.18
N VAL A 205 9.56 -2.39 8.92
CA VAL A 205 9.24 -3.81 9.13
C VAL A 205 10.05 -4.70 8.19
N ASP A 206 10.15 -4.34 6.90
CA ASP A 206 10.89 -5.13 5.90
C ASP A 206 12.38 -5.24 6.22
N ALA A 207 13.01 -4.16 6.71
CA ALA A 207 14.46 -4.11 6.95
C ALA A 207 14.89 -4.50 8.38
N GLY A 208 14.01 -4.34 9.37
CA GLY A 208 14.32 -4.64 10.77
C GLY A 208 14.40 -6.14 11.10
N GLN A 209 15.04 -6.45 12.23
CA GLN A 209 15.04 -7.76 12.87
C GLN A 209 13.75 -7.98 13.67
N ASP A 210 13.45 -9.22 14.09
CA ASP A 210 12.21 -9.55 14.80
C ASP A 210 11.96 -8.71 16.06
N ARG A 211 13.01 -8.33 16.80
CA ARG A 211 12.91 -7.42 17.96
C ARG A 211 12.38 -6.03 17.56
N GLU A 212 12.82 -5.53 16.41
CA GLU A 212 12.51 -4.19 15.89
C GLU A 212 11.13 -4.20 15.23
N ARG A 213 10.85 -5.22 14.40
CA ARG A 213 9.51 -5.49 13.87
C ARG A 213 8.47 -5.59 14.98
N LEU A 214 8.76 -6.33 16.06
CA LEU A 214 7.86 -6.49 17.19
C LEU A 214 7.67 -5.18 17.96
N ALA A 215 8.75 -4.44 18.23
CA ALA A 215 8.65 -3.14 18.89
C ALA A 215 7.77 -2.15 18.11
N LEU A 216 7.75 -2.23 16.77
CA LEU A 216 6.86 -1.44 15.93
C LEU A 216 5.42 -1.99 15.90
N ALA A 217 5.24 -3.32 15.85
CA ALA A 217 3.92 -3.95 15.95
C ALA A 217 3.22 -3.60 17.28
N GLU A 218 3.96 -3.59 18.39
CA GLU A 218 3.49 -3.21 19.73
C GLU A 218 2.93 -1.78 19.81
N ARG A 219 3.35 -0.86 18.92
CA ARG A 219 2.76 0.49 18.83
C ARG A 219 1.29 0.48 18.39
N PHE A 220 0.83 -0.63 17.81
CA PHE A 220 -0.57 -0.84 17.45
C PHE A 220 -1.38 -1.62 18.50
N ARG A 221 -0.77 -2.09 19.61
CA ARG A 221 -1.51 -2.79 20.68
C ARG A 221 -2.63 -1.90 21.23
N GLY A 222 -3.81 -2.49 21.41
CA GLY A 222 -5.02 -1.77 21.81
C GLY A 222 -5.69 -0.94 20.70
N ARG A 223 -5.06 -0.76 19.54
CA ARG A 223 -5.63 -0.01 18.39
C ARG A 223 -5.58 -0.74 17.03
N VAL A 224 -5.31 -2.04 17.04
CA VAL A 224 -5.29 -2.92 15.85
C VAL A 224 -6.60 -2.81 15.05
N TRP A 225 -7.73 -2.64 15.73
CA TRP A 225 -9.05 -2.46 15.12
C TRP A 225 -9.08 -1.26 14.15
N ASP A 226 -8.83 -0.06 14.65
CA ASP A 226 -8.91 1.17 13.85
C ASP A 226 -7.77 1.23 12.83
N ALA A 227 -6.59 0.75 13.20
CA ALA A 227 -5.44 0.68 12.31
C ALA A 227 -5.67 -0.27 11.12
N SER A 228 -6.40 -1.39 11.30
CA SER A 228 -6.77 -2.28 10.19
C SER A 228 -7.89 -1.74 9.31
N ALA A 229 -8.74 -0.85 9.83
CA ALA A 229 -9.75 -0.13 9.05
C ALA A 229 -9.17 1.06 8.26
N SER A 230 -8.08 1.66 8.74
CA SER A 230 -7.40 2.78 8.10
C SER A 230 -6.86 2.43 6.71
N HIS A 231 -7.06 3.34 5.75
CA HIS A 231 -6.49 3.27 4.40
C HIS A 231 -4.96 3.18 4.36
N THR A 232 -4.26 3.62 5.42
CA THR A 232 -2.80 3.73 5.49
C THR A 232 -2.18 2.76 6.49
N ALA A 233 -2.68 2.74 7.74
CA ALA A 233 -2.09 1.93 8.81
C ALA A 233 -2.23 0.42 8.60
N ASN A 234 -3.26 -0.04 7.86
CA ASN A 234 -3.50 -1.47 7.62
C ASN A 234 -2.31 -2.16 6.94
N PHE A 235 -1.57 -1.44 6.08
CA PHE A 235 -0.41 -2.01 5.38
C PHE A 235 0.75 -2.30 6.33
N VAL A 236 0.94 -1.49 7.39
CA VAL A 236 1.95 -1.74 8.42
C VAL A 236 1.60 -3.00 9.23
N LEU A 237 0.33 -3.16 9.61
CA LEU A 237 -0.15 -4.36 10.29
C LEU A 237 -0.02 -5.62 9.41
N GLN A 238 -0.36 -5.54 8.11
CA GLN A 238 -0.17 -6.66 7.18
C GLN A 238 1.32 -7.05 7.07
N LYS A 239 2.23 -6.07 6.98
CA LYS A 239 3.68 -6.34 7.01
C LYS A 239 4.12 -7.00 8.32
N CYS A 240 3.59 -6.58 9.46
CA CYS A 240 3.89 -7.22 10.74
C CYS A 240 3.43 -8.69 10.74
N VAL A 241 2.21 -8.99 10.29
CA VAL A 241 1.69 -10.38 10.21
C VAL A 241 2.50 -11.27 9.26
N ILE A 242 3.02 -10.71 8.15
CA ILE A 242 3.88 -11.44 7.21
C ILE A 242 5.30 -11.65 7.74
N GLY A 243 5.81 -10.71 8.55
CA GLY A 243 7.23 -10.59 8.90
C GLY A 243 7.61 -10.96 10.34
N LEU A 244 6.68 -11.43 11.17
CA LEU A 244 6.90 -11.83 12.57
C LEU A 244 6.36 -13.24 12.85
N PRO A 245 6.92 -13.95 13.86
CA PRO A 245 6.33 -15.21 14.32
C PRO A 245 4.94 -14.96 14.95
N PRO A 246 3.94 -15.81 14.63
CA PRO A 246 2.58 -15.76 15.18
C PRO A 246 2.49 -15.59 16.71
N SER A 247 3.36 -16.27 17.44
CA SER A 247 3.45 -16.21 18.91
C SER A 247 3.80 -14.83 19.48
N ALA A 248 4.34 -13.92 18.68
CA ALA A 248 4.59 -12.53 19.06
C ALA A 248 3.39 -11.58 18.77
N LEU A 249 2.38 -12.06 18.04
CA LEU A 249 1.27 -11.27 17.50
C LEU A 249 -0.12 -11.74 17.97
N GLY A 250 -0.22 -12.48 19.08
CA GLY A 250 -1.51 -12.90 19.66
C GLY A 250 -2.50 -11.74 19.88
N PHE A 251 -2.00 -10.55 20.23
CA PHE A 251 -2.81 -9.32 20.39
C PHE A 251 -3.48 -8.83 19.09
N VAL A 252 -2.98 -9.26 17.92
CA VAL A 252 -3.61 -9.00 16.62
C VAL A 252 -4.80 -9.94 16.44
N VAL A 253 -4.66 -11.22 16.81
CA VAL A 253 -5.74 -12.21 16.78
C VAL A 253 -6.85 -11.83 17.77
N GLU A 254 -6.49 -11.50 19.02
CA GLU A 254 -7.39 -11.00 20.06
C GLU A 254 -8.28 -9.84 19.56
N ALA A 255 -7.71 -8.91 18.79
CA ALA A 255 -8.44 -7.74 18.28
C ALA A 255 -9.49 -8.04 17.19
N PHE A 256 -9.50 -9.25 16.61
CA PHE A 256 -10.51 -9.70 15.66
C PHE A 256 -11.50 -10.72 16.24
N GLN A 257 -11.25 -11.27 17.44
CA GLN A 257 -12.17 -12.21 18.09
C GLN A 257 -13.53 -11.54 18.41
N GLY A 258 -14.61 -12.28 18.17
CA GLY A 258 -16.00 -11.83 18.32
C GLY A 258 -16.51 -10.94 17.20
N ARG A 259 -15.72 -10.68 16.15
CA ARG A 259 -16.04 -9.77 15.03
C ARG A 259 -15.28 -10.04 13.72
N ALA A 260 -14.69 -11.23 13.55
CA ALA A 260 -13.90 -11.58 12.38
C ALA A 260 -14.73 -11.64 11.09
N ALA A 261 -16.01 -12.05 11.20
CA ALA A 261 -16.94 -12.04 10.07
C ALA A 261 -17.24 -10.61 9.55
N GLU A 262 -17.32 -9.61 10.43
CA GLU A 262 -17.48 -8.20 10.06
C GLU A 262 -16.22 -7.69 9.33
N ALA A 263 -15.04 -7.97 9.89
CA ALA A 263 -13.76 -7.62 9.26
C ALA A 263 -13.59 -8.28 7.87
N ALA A 264 -13.95 -9.57 7.73
CA ALA A 264 -13.91 -10.27 6.45
C ALA A 264 -14.88 -9.70 5.40
N ALA A 265 -16.02 -9.15 5.83
CA ALA A 265 -17.00 -8.50 4.97
C ALA A 265 -16.61 -7.06 4.57
N HIS A 266 -15.60 -6.46 5.20
CA HIS A 266 -15.23 -5.04 5.08
C HIS A 266 -14.09 -4.79 4.05
N PRO A 267 -14.15 -3.74 3.20
CA PRO A 267 -13.26 -3.54 2.05
C PRO A 267 -11.74 -3.54 2.28
N ILE A 268 -11.30 -3.15 3.49
CA ILE A 268 -9.88 -3.01 3.83
C ILE A 268 -9.48 -4.13 4.80
N GLN A 269 -10.16 -4.19 5.95
CA GLN A 269 -9.97 -5.22 6.99
C GLN A 269 -10.04 -6.68 6.50
N SER A 270 -10.72 -7.01 5.39
CA SER A 270 -10.70 -8.38 4.86
C SER A 270 -9.28 -8.87 4.60
N ARG A 271 -8.37 -7.94 4.23
CA ARG A 271 -6.96 -8.25 4.00
C ARG A 271 -6.24 -8.68 5.27
N MET A 272 -6.59 -8.15 6.44
CA MET A 272 -6.02 -8.63 7.71
C MET A 272 -6.51 -10.06 8.01
N ILE A 273 -7.80 -10.36 7.79
CA ILE A 273 -8.32 -11.72 7.97
C ILE A 273 -7.64 -12.70 6.99
N GLU A 274 -7.44 -12.31 5.72
CA GLU A 274 -6.67 -13.12 4.77
C GLU A 274 -5.22 -13.34 5.24
N ARG A 275 -4.49 -12.28 5.66
CA ARG A 275 -3.10 -12.44 6.13
C ARG A 275 -3.00 -13.31 7.39
N LEU A 276 -3.94 -13.21 8.33
CA LEU A 276 -3.96 -14.10 9.51
C LEU A 276 -4.11 -15.56 9.05
N LEU A 277 -5.13 -15.86 8.22
CA LEU A 277 -5.39 -17.21 7.71
C LEU A 277 -4.25 -17.78 6.83
N GLU A 278 -3.43 -16.93 6.21
CA GLU A 278 -2.29 -17.33 5.38
C GLU A 278 -1.01 -17.62 6.19
N TYR A 279 -0.80 -16.94 7.33
CA TYR A 279 0.49 -16.89 8.04
C TYR A 279 0.49 -17.42 9.49
N PHE A 280 -0.67 -17.56 10.14
CA PHE A 280 -0.77 -18.15 11.49
C PHE A 280 -1.05 -19.67 11.43
N PRO A 281 -0.72 -20.44 12.48
CA PRO A 281 -1.18 -21.82 12.62
C PRO A 281 -2.71 -21.82 12.67
N ALA A 282 -3.34 -22.70 11.91
CA ALA A 282 -4.79 -22.74 11.79
C ALA A 282 -5.49 -23.02 13.15
N GLU A 283 -4.82 -23.75 14.03
CA GLU A 283 -5.21 -24.05 15.41
C GLU A 283 -5.28 -22.79 16.30
N GLU A 284 -4.39 -21.80 16.09
CA GLU A 284 -4.42 -20.53 16.83
C GLU A 284 -5.58 -19.61 16.38
N LEU A 285 -6.23 -19.93 15.26
CA LEU A 285 -7.31 -19.15 14.66
C LEU A 285 -8.70 -19.78 14.86
N ASP A 286 -8.86 -20.84 15.67
CA ASP A 286 -10.12 -21.59 15.82
C ASP A 286 -11.35 -20.70 16.07
N GLY A 287 -11.24 -19.66 16.90
CA GLY A 287 -12.31 -18.69 17.15
C GLY A 287 -12.69 -17.88 15.90
N ILE A 288 -11.69 -17.29 15.23
CA ILE A 288 -11.86 -16.54 13.98
C ILE A 288 -12.49 -17.43 12.90
N ILE A 289 -12.00 -18.67 12.75
CA ILE A 289 -12.48 -19.61 11.74
C ILE A 289 -13.90 -20.10 12.07
N GLY A 290 -14.23 -20.29 13.36
CA GLY A 290 -15.59 -20.58 13.81
C GLY A 290 -16.58 -19.47 13.47
N GLU A 291 -16.21 -18.20 13.69
CA GLU A 291 -17.03 -17.04 13.32
C GLU A 291 -17.27 -16.96 11.80
N LEU A 292 -16.21 -17.11 11.00
CA LEU A 292 -16.31 -17.14 9.53
C LEU A 292 -17.19 -18.30 9.04
N THR A 293 -17.08 -19.47 9.67
CA THR A 293 -17.88 -20.65 9.37
C THR A 293 -19.36 -20.42 9.72
N SER A 294 -19.66 -19.76 10.84
CA SER A 294 -21.03 -19.44 11.24
C SER A 294 -21.78 -18.53 10.25
N GLN A 295 -21.05 -17.74 9.46
CA GLN A 295 -21.59 -16.86 8.42
C GLN A 295 -21.21 -17.30 6.99
N ALA A 296 -20.75 -18.53 6.79
CA ALA A 296 -20.16 -19.01 5.53
C ALA A 296 -21.02 -18.73 4.28
N SER A 297 -22.33 -18.93 4.38
CA SER A 297 -23.27 -18.68 3.27
C SER A 297 -23.35 -17.18 2.89
N ALA A 298 -23.41 -16.28 3.87
CA ALA A 298 -23.44 -14.83 3.65
C ALA A 298 -22.08 -14.31 3.16
N LEU A 299 -20.99 -14.72 3.80
CA LEU A 299 -19.63 -14.34 3.42
C LEU A 299 -19.25 -14.84 2.02
N SER A 300 -19.72 -16.01 1.60
CA SER A 300 -19.54 -16.51 0.22
C SER A 300 -20.15 -15.59 -0.84
N ARG A 301 -21.31 -14.98 -0.54
CA ARG A 301 -21.94 -14.00 -1.46
C ARG A 301 -21.31 -12.61 -1.36
N ASN A 302 -20.65 -12.28 -0.24
CA ASN A 302 -19.96 -11.00 -0.05
C ASN A 302 -18.72 -10.86 -0.97
N ARG A 303 -18.57 -9.68 -1.59
CA ARG A 303 -17.49 -9.34 -2.54
C ARG A 303 -16.06 -9.39 -1.98
N PHE A 304 -15.90 -9.37 -0.65
CA PHE A 304 -14.63 -9.48 0.07
C PHE A 304 -14.57 -10.78 0.90
N GLY A 305 -15.63 -11.09 1.66
CA GLY A 305 -15.70 -12.23 2.58
C GLY A 305 -15.44 -13.60 1.94
N ASN A 306 -15.76 -13.74 0.65
CA ASN A 306 -15.48 -14.96 -0.11
C ASN A 306 -13.98 -15.32 -0.13
N PHE A 307 -13.07 -14.35 -0.06
CA PHE A 307 -11.61 -14.60 -0.03
C PHE A 307 -11.16 -15.19 1.31
N ALA A 308 -11.72 -14.72 2.45
CA ALA A 308 -11.45 -15.30 3.76
C ALA A 308 -11.88 -16.78 3.81
N LEU A 309 -13.04 -17.13 3.24
CA LEU A 309 -13.49 -18.53 3.18
C LEU A 309 -12.59 -19.40 2.28
N GLN A 310 -12.10 -18.87 1.16
CA GLN A 310 -11.10 -19.54 0.33
C GLN A 310 -9.80 -19.78 1.13
N ARG A 311 -9.36 -18.82 1.94
CA ARG A 311 -8.20 -19.02 2.83
C ARG A 311 -8.42 -20.08 3.92
N VAL A 312 -9.61 -20.15 4.54
CA VAL A 312 -9.96 -21.27 5.45
C VAL A 312 -9.88 -22.62 4.73
N LEU A 313 -10.32 -22.69 3.48
CA LEU A 313 -10.26 -23.91 2.67
C LEU A 313 -8.84 -24.24 2.18
N GLU A 314 -7.98 -23.24 1.98
CA GLU A 314 -6.60 -23.46 1.52
C GLU A 314 -5.64 -23.80 2.68
N HIS A 315 -5.78 -23.16 3.85
CA HIS A 315 -4.82 -23.22 4.96
C HIS A 315 -5.38 -23.85 6.26
N GLY A 316 -6.71 -23.85 6.47
CA GLY A 316 -7.34 -24.33 7.70
C GLY A 316 -7.14 -25.84 7.94
N THR A 317 -7.27 -26.28 9.18
CA THR A 317 -7.12 -27.71 9.56
C THR A 317 -8.18 -28.58 8.87
N ALA A 318 -7.93 -29.89 8.74
CA ALA A 318 -8.89 -30.80 8.11
C ALA A 318 -10.29 -30.79 8.80
N ALA A 319 -10.33 -30.52 10.11
CA ALA A 319 -11.59 -30.36 10.85
C ALA A 319 -12.31 -29.05 10.50
N GLN A 320 -11.57 -27.94 10.44
CA GLN A 320 -12.10 -26.62 10.05
C GLN A 320 -12.62 -26.62 8.60
N ARG A 321 -11.87 -27.21 7.66
CA ARG A 321 -12.30 -27.35 6.26
C ARG A 321 -13.59 -28.16 6.15
N ARG A 322 -13.72 -29.26 6.90
CA ARG A 322 -14.96 -30.03 6.98
C ARG A 322 -16.12 -29.22 7.55
N ALA A 323 -15.91 -28.47 8.63
CA ALA A 323 -16.95 -27.65 9.25
C ALA A 323 -17.48 -26.58 8.27
N LEU A 324 -16.58 -25.91 7.54
CA LEU A 324 -16.94 -24.95 6.51
C LEU A 324 -17.67 -25.62 5.32
N ILE A 325 -17.22 -26.80 4.88
CA ILE A 325 -17.90 -27.56 3.80
C ILE A 325 -19.32 -27.97 4.21
N GLU A 326 -19.51 -28.47 5.43
CA GLU A 326 -20.82 -28.84 5.96
C GLU A 326 -21.75 -27.61 6.07
N ALA A 327 -21.23 -26.46 6.50
CA ALA A 327 -21.97 -25.20 6.55
C ALA A 327 -22.37 -24.65 5.17
N LEU A 328 -21.58 -24.93 4.12
CA LEU A 328 -21.87 -24.52 2.74
C LEU A 328 -22.81 -25.50 2.01
N ARG A 329 -22.98 -26.73 2.50
CA ARG A 329 -23.59 -27.82 1.71
C ARG A 329 -25.05 -27.57 1.31
N GLN A 330 -25.83 -26.94 2.19
CA GLN A 330 -27.28 -26.75 1.98
C GLN A 330 -27.56 -25.78 0.84
N ASP A 331 -26.76 -24.71 0.76
CA ASP A 331 -26.88 -23.66 -0.27
C ASP A 331 -26.00 -23.92 -1.50
N ALA A 332 -25.26 -25.04 -1.55
CA ALA A 332 -24.19 -25.27 -2.52
C ALA A 332 -24.61 -25.06 -3.99
N ALA A 333 -25.84 -25.45 -4.35
CA ALA A 333 -26.38 -25.26 -5.70
C ALA A 333 -26.73 -23.79 -6.03
N GLU A 334 -27.10 -22.97 -5.04
CA GLU A 334 -27.31 -21.53 -5.23
C GLU A 334 -25.98 -20.78 -5.23
N LEU A 335 -25.09 -21.11 -4.28
CA LEU A 335 -23.73 -20.56 -4.18
C LEU A 335 -22.92 -20.84 -5.45
N ALA A 336 -23.06 -22.02 -6.06
CA ALA A 336 -22.46 -22.34 -7.36
C ALA A 336 -22.92 -21.41 -8.51
N GLN A 337 -24.13 -20.83 -8.41
CA GLN A 337 -24.67 -19.90 -9.42
C GLN A 337 -24.28 -18.44 -9.15
N HIS A 338 -24.00 -18.06 -7.89
CA HIS A 338 -23.58 -16.71 -7.55
C HIS A 338 -22.10 -16.44 -7.91
N TYR A 339 -21.82 -15.27 -8.48
CA TYR A 339 -20.55 -14.97 -9.18
C TYR A 339 -19.29 -14.98 -8.30
N ALA A 340 -19.41 -14.64 -7.01
CA ALA A 340 -18.30 -14.71 -6.05
C ALA A 340 -18.25 -16.11 -5.40
N ALA A 341 -19.33 -16.49 -4.70
CA ALA A 341 -19.51 -17.78 -4.03
C ALA A 341 -19.17 -19.02 -4.87
N SER A 342 -19.33 -19.01 -6.20
CA SER A 342 -18.93 -20.12 -7.05
C SER A 342 -17.43 -20.47 -6.94
N ASN A 343 -16.60 -19.50 -6.56
CA ASN A 343 -15.17 -19.72 -6.30
C ASN A 343 -14.93 -20.39 -4.94
N VAL A 344 -15.73 -20.07 -3.91
CA VAL A 344 -15.70 -20.78 -2.62
C VAL A 344 -16.09 -22.25 -2.81
N ILE A 345 -17.15 -22.53 -3.57
CA ILE A 345 -17.57 -23.90 -3.88
C ILE A 345 -16.51 -24.65 -4.70
N ARG A 346 -15.81 -23.99 -5.64
CA ARG A 346 -14.67 -24.60 -6.36
C ARG A 346 -13.48 -24.86 -5.45
N CYS A 347 -13.09 -23.91 -4.62
CA CYS A 347 -12.02 -24.07 -3.63
C CYS A 347 -12.33 -25.23 -2.68
N ALA A 348 -13.57 -25.36 -2.23
CA ALA A 348 -14.02 -26.43 -1.36
C ALA A 348 -13.95 -27.82 -2.04
N LEU A 349 -14.31 -27.89 -3.32
CA LEU A 349 -14.11 -29.10 -4.14
C LEU A 349 -12.62 -29.43 -4.35
N ILE A 350 -11.72 -28.45 -4.40
CA ILE A 350 -10.28 -28.67 -4.61
C ILE A 350 -9.56 -29.08 -3.31
N HIS A 351 -9.86 -28.44 -2.17
CA HIS A 351 -9.09 -28.58 -0.92
C HIS A 351 -9.78 -29.40 0.19
N GLY A 352 -11.06 -29.76 0.02
CA GLY A 352 -11.74 -30.74 0.89
C GLY A 352 -11.09 -32.14 0.79
N SER A 353 -11.20 -32.95 1.85
CA SER A 353 -10.83 -34.37 1.75
C SER A 353 -11.83 -35.12 0.87
N SER A 354 -11.49 -36.33 0.42
CA SER A 354 -12.37 -37.10 -0.48
C SER A 354 -13.78 -37.35 0.07
N GLY A 355 -13.94 -37.43 1.40
CA GLY A 355 -15.28 -37.49 2.03
C GLY A 355 -16.03 -36.17 1.92
N ASP A 356 -15.37 -35.04 2.16
CA ASP A 356 -15.98 -33.70 2.11
C ASP A 356 -16.29 -33.29 0.66
N GLN A 357 -15.45 -33.72 -0.29
CA GLN A 357 -15.70 -33.65 -1.73
C GLN A 357 -16.97 -34.42 -2.10
N CYS A 358 -17.16 -35.64 -1.61
CA CYS A 358 -18.39 -36.41 -1.86
C CYS A 358 -19.64 -35.68 -1.34
N VAL A 359 -19.62 -35.13 -0.12
CA VAL A 359 -20.76 -34.36 0.43
C VAL A 359 -21.14 -33.17 -0.48
N LEU A 360 -20.15 -32.41 -0.96
CA LEU A 360 -20.38 -31.31 -1.92
C LEU A 360 -20.89 -31.81 -3.28
N MET A 361 -20.34 -32.91 -3.78
CA MET A 361 -20.73 -33.49 -5.08
C MET A 361 -22.13 -34.10 -5.04
N GLU A 362 -22.55 -34.65 -3.91
CA GLU A 362 -23.92 -35.11 -3.64
C GLU A 362 -24.87 -33.91 -3.59
N ALA A 363 -24.59 -32.88 -2.78
CA ALA A 363 -25.40 -31.67 -2.71
C ALA A 363 -25.60 -30.99 -4.08
N LEU A 364 -24.55 -30.93 -4.91
CA LEU A 364 -24.61 -30.37 -6.27
C LEU A 364 -25.32 -31.27 -7.30
N THR A 365 -25.57 -32.55 -7.01
CA THR A 365 -26.18 -33.50 -7.96
C THR A 365 -27.41 -34.26 -7.46
N ALA A 366 -27.90 -33.97 -6.25
CA ALA A 366 -29.07 -34.60 -5.64
C ALA A 366 -30.37 -34.47 -6.48
N ASP A 367 -30.60 -33.31 -7.11
CA ASP A 367 -31.67 -33.14 -8.10
C ASP A 367 -31.09 -33.11 -9.53
N PRO A 368 -31.44 -34.10 -10.39
CA PRO A 368 -31.05 -34.13 -11.80
C PRO A 368 -31.57 -32.94 -12.64
N ALA A 369 -32.63 -32.25 -12.24
CA ALA A 369 -33.09 -31.01 -12.88
C ALA A 369 -32.17 -29.84 -12.54
N VAL A 370 -31.91 -29.58 -11.24
CA VAL A 370 -30.98 -28.55 -10.77
C VAL A 370 -29.59 -28.77 -11.36
N SER A 371 -29.05 -29.99 -11.28
CA SER A 371 -27.73 -30.35 -11.83
C SER A 371 -27.59 -30.01 -13.32
N ARG A 372 -28.60 -30.35 -14.15
CA ARG A 372 -28.64 -29.97 -15.58
C ARG A 372 -28.79 -28.47 -15.82
N GLY A 373 -29.35 -27.72 -14.86
CA GLY A 373 -29.35 -26.27 -14.83
C GLY A 373 -27.96 -25.70 -14.54
N LEU A 374 -27.29 -26.20 -13.49
CA LEU A 374 -25.93 -25.78 -13.10
C LEU A 374 -24.93 -25.97 -14.26
N GLU A 375 -25.00 -27.09 -14.98
CA GLU A 375 -24.13 -27.34 -16.13
C GLU A 375 -24.27 -26.31 -17.27
N LYS A 376 -25.44 -25.67 -17.39
CA LYS A 376 -25.72 -24.65 -18.41
C LYS A 376 -25.57 -23.22 -17.88
N HIS A 377 -25.45 -23.02 -16.56
CA HIS A 377 -25.39 -21.70 -15.97
C HIS A 377 -24.01 -21.04 -16.19
N ARG A 378 -24.01 -19.72 -16.44
CA ARG A 378 -22.83 -18.92 -16.78
C ARG A 378 -21.64 -19.07 -15.81
N THR A 379 -21.93 -19.26 -14.52
CA THR A 379 -20.94 -19.45 -13.43
C THR A 379 -20.85 -20.91 -13.00
N ALA A 380 -21.97 -21.55 -12.66
CA ALA A 380 -21.99 -22.91 -12.13
C ALA A 380 -21.44 -23.95 -13.12
N SER A 381 -21.45 -23.69 -14.43
CA SER A 381 -20.80 -24.58 -15.40
C SER A 381 -19.30 -24.75 -15.16
N PHE A 382 -18.62 -23.80 -14.50
CA PHE A 382 -17.23 -23.93 -14.06
C PHE A 382 -17.12 -24.85 -12.83
N VAL A 383 -18.03 -24.73 -11.86
CA VAL A 383 -18.14 -25.63 -10.70
C VAL A 383 -18.40 -27.08 -11.16
N MET A 384 -19.34 -27.26 -12.09
CA MET A 384 -19.68 -28.58 -12.65
C MET A 384 -18.56 -29.18 -13.50
N ARG A 385 -17.68 -28.36 -14.08
CA ARG A 385 -16.45 -28.83 -14.75
C ARG A 385 -15.43 -29.36 -13.74
N GLU A 386 -15.26 -28.69 -12.60
CA GLU A 386 -14.43 -29.13 -11.47
C GLU A 386 -14.91 -30.48 -10.92
N LEU A 387 -16.22 -30.58 -10.60
CA LEU A 387 -16.88 -31.81 -10.15
C LEU A 387 -16.70 -32.97 -11.15
N LYS A 388 -16.79 -32.69 -12.46
CA LYS A 388 -16.54 -33.68 -13.51
C LYS A 388 -15.06 -34.03 -13.68
N ALA A 389 -14.12 -33.17 -13.29
CA ALA A 389 -12.71 -33.54 -13.22
C ALA A 389 -12.45 -34.48 -12.04
N LEU A 390 -12.90 -34.13 -10.83
CA LEU A 390 -12.76 -34.93 -9.62
C LEU A 390 -13.36 -36.35 -9.77
N ARG A 391 -14.58 -36.47 -10.30
CA ARG A 391 -15.21 -37.78 -10.59
C ARG A 391 -14.37 -38.65 -11.54
N ARG A 392 -13.67 -38.07 -12.51
CA ARG A 392 -12.78 -38.81 -13.44
C ARG A 392 -11.47 -39.22 -12.75
N SER A 393 -10.89 -38.34 -11.94
CA SER A 393 -9.68 -38.66 -11.16
C SER A 393 -9.92 -39.78 -10.15
N ALA A 394 -11.04 -39.74 -9.42
CA ALA A 394 -11.43 -40.79 -8.48
C ALA A 394 -11.60 -42.16 -9.17
N ALA A 395 -12.38 -42.23 -10.25
CA ALA A 395 -12.57 -43.46 -11.01
C ALA A 395 -11.26 -44.02 -11.61
N MET A 396 -10.32 -43.17 -12.00
CA MET A 396 -8.99 -43.60 -12.44
C MET A 396 -8.13 -44.15 -11.29
N ALA A 397 -8.21 -43.56 -10.09
CA ALA A 397 -7.52 -44.05 -8.90
C ALA A 397 -8.06 -45.43 -8.44
N GLU A 398 -9.39 -45.59 -8.40
CA GLU A 398 -10.04 -46.88 -8.11
C GLU A 398 -9.65 -47.98 -9.11
N ALA A 399 -9.64 -47.64 -10.41
CA ALA A 399 -9.24 -48.57 -11.46
C ALA A 399 -7.74 -48.95 -11.39
N ALA A 400 -6.87 -48.03 -10.93
CA ALA A 400 -5.46 -48.30 -10.71
C ALA A 400 -5.24 -49.20 -9.48
N GLY A 401 -5.86 -48.90 -8.33
CA GLY A 401 -5.80 -49.74 -7.13
C GLY A 401 -6.32 -51.16 -7.37
N SER A 402 -7.45 -51.27 -8.09
CA SER A 402 -8.03 -52.56 -8.51
C SER A 402 -7.12 -53.38 -9.41
N ARG A 403 -6.23 -52.74 -10.20
CA ARG A 403 -5.22 -53.44 -11.00
C ARG A 403 -4.04 -53.90 -10.14
N LEU A 404 -3.56 -53.08 -9.21
CA LEU A 404 -2.46 -53.44 -8.31
C LEU A 404 -2.81 -54.64 -7.41
N GLN A 405 -4.04 -54.68 -6.88
CA GLN A 405 -4.53 -55.84 -6.12
C GLN A 405 -4.61 -57.13 -6.96
N ARG A 406 -4.91 -57.03 -8.26
CA ARG A 406 -4.95 -58.18 -9.20
C ARG A 406 -3.57 -58.59 -9.75
N VAL A 407 -2.50 -57.91 -9.36
CA VAL A 407 -1.09 -58.26 -9.68
C VAL A 407 -0.34 -58.70 -8.41
N SER A 408 -0.99 -58.58 -7.25
CA SER A 408 -0.49 -59.03 -5.93
C SER A 408 -1.21 -60.30 -5.43
N LEU A 409 -1.94 -60.97 -6.33
CA LEU A 409 -2.65 -62.24 -6.19
C LEU A 409 -2.34 -63.12 -7.40
#